data_AF-A0AAV2RBF9-F1
#
_entry.id   AF-A0AAV2RBF9-F1
#
_cell.length_a   1.000
_cell.length_b   1.000
_cell.length_c   1.000
_cell.angle_alpha   90.00
_cell.angle_beta   90.00
_cell.angle_gamma   90.00
#
_symmetry.space_group_name_H-M   'P 1'
#
loop_
_entity.id
_entity.type
_entity.pdbx_description
1 polymer ?
#
loop_
_entity_poly.entity_id
_entity_poly.type
_entity_poly.pdbx_seq_one_letter_code
_entity_poly.pdbx_strand_id
1 'polypeptide(L)'
;MNLIKSKTAIGTCMVKLKILKSCIGNRSFQCRKEFPNLSTSNQEKKISDGAIRMYCEHPNQLHTDMENRFVDLTTLNIPHWLSSPLRVPNYDEPGLVEEEIEELMLLNTDFELHPKLQVSFQDFWLQNKISESYPALWSRVNIFFIAFPTSYLVEQGFSAVVQILGKQRQKLD
;
A
#
# COMPACT_ATOMS: atom_id res chain seq x y z
N MET A 1 4.52 -2.50 7.45
CA MET A 1 3.90 -2.05 6.19
C MET A 1 3.61 -0.56 6.34
N ASN A 2 4.18 0.30 5.49
CA ASN A 2 3.91 1.76 5.53
C ASN A 2 2.78 2.14 4.55
N LEU A 3 2.33 3.40 4.55
CA LEU A 3 1.24 3.85 3.68
C LEU A 3 1.53 3.62 2.19
N ILE A 4 2.76 3.88 1.73
CA ILE A 4 3.16 3.66 0.33
C ILE A 4 2.98 2.18 -0.06
N LYS A 5 3.56 1.27 0.73
CA LYS A 5 3.47 -0.18 0.49
C LYS A 5 2.02 -0.68 0.57
N SER A 6 1.25 -0.16 1.53
CA SER A 6 -0.17 -0.51 1.67
C SER A 6 -1.01 -0.05 0.48
N LYS A 7 -0.80 1.18 -0.01
CA LYS A 7 -1.49 1.71 -1.21
C LYS A 7 -1.22 0.81 -2.40
N THR A 8 0.05 0.46 -2.64
CA THR A 8 0.44 -0.43 -3.74
C THR A 8 -0.16 -1.83 -3.58
N ALA A 9 -0.16 -2.39 -2.38
CA ALA A 9 -0.71 -3.72 -2.11
C ALA A 9 -2.22 -3.77 -2.35
N ILE A 10 -2.97 -2.79 -1.84
CA ILE A 10 -4.42 -2.68 -2.02
C ILE A 10 -4.76 -2.39 -3.49
N GLY A 11 -4.05 -1.47 -4.14
CA GLY A 11 -4.18 -1.21 -5.58
C GLY A 11 -3.97 -2.47 -6.42
N THR A 12 -2.92 -3.24 -6.11
CA THR A 12 -2.64 -4.52 -6.77
C THR A 12 -3.75 -5.54 -6.53
N CYS A 13 -4.28 -5.60 -5.30
CA CYS A 13 -5.39 -6.49 -4.96
C CYS A 13 -6.65 -6.16 -5.79
N MET A 14 -7.03 -4.88 -5.86
CA MET A 14 -8.16 -4.43 -6.68
C MET A 14 -7.99 -4.79 -8.16
N VAL A 15 -6.79 -4.59 -8.73
CA VAL A 15 -6.49 -5.02 -10.11
C VAL A 15 -6.62 -6.53 -10.26
N LYS A 16 -6.15 -7.31 -9.29
CA LYS A 16 -6.28 -8.77 -9.30
C LYS A 16 -7.74 -9.23 -9.26
N LEU A 17 -8.63 -8.52 -8.55
CA LEU A 17 -10.07 -8.80 -8.54
C LEU A 17 -10.71 -8.55 -9.91
N LYS A 18 -10.34 -7.46 -10.61
CA LYS A 18 -10.80 -7.21 -11.98
C LYS A 18 -10.35 -8.29 -12.95
N ILE A 19 -9.08 -8.70 -12.85
CA ILE A 19 -8.54 -9.81 -13.67
C ILE A 19 -9.30 -11.10 -13.34
N LEU A 20 -9.53 -11.39 -12.06
CA LEU A 20 -10.26 -12.59 -11.63
C LEU A 20 -11.67 -12.63 -12.22
N LYS A 21 -12.42 -11.54 -12.14
CA LYS A 21 -13.75 -11.41 -12.77
C LYS A 21 -13.69 -11.70 -14.26
N SER A 22 -12.76 -11.07 -14.97
CA SER A 22 -12.58 -11.26 -16.41
C SER A 22 -12.27 -12.72 -16.76
N CYS A 23 -11.41 -13.38 -15.98
CA CYS A 23 -11.08 -14.78 -16.17
C CYS A 23 -12.32 -15.69 -15.99
N ILE A 24 -13.09 -15.49 -14.91
CA ILE A 24 -14.29 -16.28 -14.65
C ILE A 24 -15.34 -16.06 -15.75
N GLY A 25 -15.58 -14.81 -16.14
CA GLY A 25 -16.55 -14.45 -17.18
C GLY A 25 -16.20 -15.04 -18.54
N ASN A 26 -14.92 -15.06 -18.88
CA ASN A 26 -14.41 -15.63 -20.14
C ASN A 26 -14.17 -17.14 -20.05
N ARG A 27 -14.51 -17.80 -18.93
CA ARG A 27 -14.24 -19.22 -18.65
C ARG A 27 -12.76 -19.60 -18.85
N SER A 28 -11.84 -18.64 -18.73
CA SER A 28 -10.40 -18.84 -18.94
C SER A 28 -9.70 -19.28 -17.65
N PHE A 29 -10.16 -20.42 -17.11
CA PHE A 29 -9.67 -21.02 -15.87
C PHE A 29 -8.25 -21.59 -16.00
N GLN A 30 -7.76 -21.78 -17.23
CA GLN A 30 -6.44 -22.33 -17.53
C GLN A 30 -5.27 -21.35 -17.30
N CYS A 31 -5.52 -20.03 -17.23
CA CYS A 31 -4.45 -19.03 -17.15
C CYS A 31 -3.98 -18.70 -15.72
N ARG A 32 -4.57 -19.26 -14.66
CA ARG A 32 -4.14 -18.99 -13.28
C ARG A 32 -3.94 -20.28 -12.48
N LYS A 33 -2.68 -20.50 -12.07
CA LYS A 33 -2.27 -21.47 -11.01
C LYS A 33 -3.02 -21.28 -9.68
N GLU A 34 -3.79 -20.21 -9.55
CA GLU A 34 -4.59 -19.84 -8.37
C GLU A 34 -5.89 -20.65 -8.23
N PHE A 35 -6.34 -21.36 -9.28
CA PHE A 35 -7.56 -22.19 -9.23
C PHE A 35 -7.28 -23.65 -9.66
N PRO A 36 -6.40 -24.38 -8.95
CA PRO A 36 -6.10 -25.77 -9.28
C PRO A 36 -7.37 -26.63 -9.36
N ASN A 37 -8.36 -26.35 -8.49
CA ASN A 37 -9.64 -27.07 -8.44
C ASN A 37 -10.59 -26.77 -9.61
N LEU A 38 -10.45 -25.63 -10.29
CA LEU A 38 -11.26 -25.31 -11.49
C LEU A 38 -10.54 -25.74 -12.78
N SER A 39 -9.21 -25.81 -12.74
CA SER A 39 -8.37 -26.24 -13.87
C SER A 39 -8.30 -27.75 -14.07
N THR A 40 -8.70 -28.54 -13.05
CA THR A 40 -8.60 -30.01 -13.05
C THR A 40 -9.90 -30.65 -13.57
N SER A 41 -9.93 -30.88 -14.88
CA SER A 41 -10.84 -31.77 -15.63
C SER A 41 -12.28 -31.30 -15.82
N ASN A 42 -12.76 -31.35 -17.08
CA ASN A 42 -14.16 -31.51 -17.56
C ASN A 42 -15.32 -30.68 -16.94
N GLN A 43 -15.05 -29.82 -15.95
CA GLN A 43 -16.04 -29.00 -15.23
C GLN A 43 -16.23 -27.63 -15.88
N GLU A 44 -15.27 -27.14 -16.67
CA GLU A 44 -15.38 -25.85 -17.38
C GLU A 44 -16.63 -25.79 -18.29
N LYS A 45 -17.00 -26.93 -18.89
CA LYS A 45 -18.23 -27.10 -19.70
C LYS A 45 -19.50 -27.36 -18.89
N LYS A 46 -19.38 -27.62 -17.58
CA LYS A 46 -20.48 -28.02 -16.68
C LYS A 46 -20.94 -26.89 -15.75
N ILE A 47 -20.17 -25.81 -15.65
CA ILE A 47 -20.57 -24.61 -14.89
C ILE A 47 -21.66 -23.88 -15.67
N SER A 48 -22.82 -23.69 -15.03
CA SER A 48 -23.94 -22.94 -15.59
C SER A 48 -23.63 -21.45 -15.67
N ASP A 49 -24.25 -20.75 -16.63
CA ASP A 49 -24.10 -19.30 -16.76
C ASP A 49 -24.56 -18.56 -15.50
N GLY A 50 -25.55 -19.11 -14.79
CA GLY A 50 -25.99 -18.59 -13.48
C GLY A 50 -24.89 -18.65 -12.41
N ALA A 51 -24.14 -19.75 -12.36
CA ALA A 51 -23.01 -19.88 -11.44
C ALA A 51 -21.86 -18.92 -11.82
N ILE A 52 -21.53 -18.80 -13.11
CA ILE A 52 -20.54 -17.82 -13.60
C ILE A 52 -20.94 -16.40 -13.20
N ARG A 53 -22.21 -16.04 -13.35
CA ARG A 53 -22.71 -14.73 -12.93
C ARG A 53 -22.51 -14.49 -11.43
N MET A 54 -22.85 -15.46 -10.59
CA MET A 54 -22.61 -15.36 -9.14
C MET A 54 -21.13 -15.24 -8.79
N TYR A 55 -20.26 -16.03 -9.43
CA TYR A 55 -18.82 -15.97 -9.22
C TYR A 55 -18.18 -14.70 -9.77
N CYS A 56 -18.73 -14.07 -10.80
CA CYS A 56 -18.30 -12.75 -11.28
C CYS A 56 -18.81 -11.62 -10.39
N GLU A 57 -19.96 -11.81 -9.74
CA GLU A 57 -20.56 -10.83 -8.86
C GLU A 57 -19.79 -10.68 -7.56
N HIS A 58 -19.31 -11.78 -6.98
CA HIS A 58 -18.57 -11.74 -5.72
C HIS A 58 -17.28 -10.89 -5.77
N PRO A 59 -16.37 -11.04 -6.76
CA PRO A 59 -15.23 -10.14 -6.94
C PRO A 59 -15.62 -8.68 -7.20
N ASN A 60 -16.78 -8.41 -7.81
CA ASN A 60 -17.27 -7.03 -7.96
C ASN A 60 -17.63 -6.43 -6.61
N GLN A 61 -18.42 -7.16 -5.81
CA GLN A 61 -18.81 -6.72 -4.48
C GLN A 61 -17.58 -6.50 -3.60
N LEU A 62 -16.61 -7.42 -3.65
CA LEU A 62 -15.36 -7.27 -2.92
C LEU A 62 -14.51 -6.09 -3.42
N HIS A 63 -14.51 -5.82 -4.73
CA HIS A 63 -13.84 -4.65 -5.29
C HIS A 63 -14.47 -3.35 -4.77
N THR A 64 -15.80 -3.26 -4.80
CA THR A 64 -16.53 -2.10 -4.27
C THR A 64 -16.33 -1.93 -2.77
N ASP A 65 -16.33 -3.02 -1.99
CA ASP A 65 -15.99 -2.96 -0.56
C ASP A 65 -14.57 -2.45 -0.33
N MET A 66 -13.59 -2.92 -1.11
CA MET A 66 -12.20 -2.44 -1.01
C MET A 66 -12.06 -0.96 -1.40
N GLU A 67 -12.73 -0.52 -2.45
CA GLU A 67 -12.75 0.90 -2.86
C GLU A 67 -13.30 1.79 -1.75
N ASN A 68 -14.42 1.40 -1.15
CA ASN A 68 -15.05 2.16 -0.07
C ASN A 68 -14.22 2.13 1.22
N ARG A 69 -13.73 0.95 1.61
CA ARG A 69 -12.98 0.76 2.87
C ARG A 69 -11.63 1.47 2.86
N PHE A 70 -10.99 1.56 1.69
CA PHE A 70 -9.65 2.13 1.56
C PHE A 70 -9.65 3.41 0.74
N VAL A 71 -10.76 4.16 0.70
CA VAL A 71 -10.89 5.41 -0.07
C VAL A 71 -9.78 6.40 0.26
N ASP A 72 -9.44 6.57 1.54
CA ASP A 72 -8.38 7.48 1.97
C ASP A 72 -7.01 7.06 1.42
N LEU A 73 -6.74 5.76 1.36
CA LEU A 73 -5.48 5.23 0.88
C LEU A 73 -5.42 5.22 -0.66
N THR A 74 -6.53 4.93 -1.34
CA THR A 74 -6.63 4.95 -2.80
C THR A 74 -6.59 6.37 -3.36
N THR A 75 -7.12 7.35 -2.63
CA THR A 75 -7.01 8.80 -2.93
C THR A 75 -5.70 9.43 -2.46
N LEU A 76 -4.99 8.77 -1.53
CA LEU A 76 -3.54 8.81 -1.30
C LEU A 76 -2.70 9.49 -2.39
N ASN A 77 -2.53 10.81 -2.41
CA ASN A 77 -1.62 11.44 -3.37
C ASN A 77 -0.17 11.31 -2.89
N ILE A 78 0.62 10.52 -3.61
CA ILE A 78 2.06 10.38 -3.34
C ILE A 78 2.78 11.30 -4.33
N PRO A 79 3.43 12.39 -3.87
CA PRO A 79 4.09 13.33 -4.76
C PRO A 79 5.13 12.66 -5.64
N HIS A 80 5.25 13.10 -6.88
CA HIS A 80 6.21 12.53 -7.83
C HIS A 80 7.66 12.73 -7.36
N TRP A 81 7.96 13.89 -6.79
CA TRP A 81 9.27 14.18 -6.20
C TRP A 81 9.65 13.19 -5.10
N LEU A 82 8.70 12.59 -4.37
CA LEU A 82 9.02 11.60 -3.33
C LEU A 82 9.70 10.37 -3.95
N SER A 83 9.25 9.95 -5.14
CA SER A 83 9.78 8.80 -5.89
C SER A 83 11.05 9.13 -6.68
N SER A 84 11.31 10.41 -6.92
CA SER A 84 12.47 10.88 -7.68
C SER A 84 12.95 12.25 -7.14
N PRO A 85 13.44 12.30 -5.89
CA PRO A 85 13.81 13.56 -5.24
C PRO A 85 15.05 14.21 -5.86
N LEU A 86 15.81 13.42 -6.63
CA LEU A 86 17.03 13.82 -7.32
C LEU A 86 16.78 14.26 -8.77
N ARG A 87 15.51 14.49 -9.14
CA ARG A 87 15.18 15.21 -10.38
C ARG A 87 14.99 16.67 -10.00
N VAL A 88 15.54 17.57 -10.81
CA VAL A 88 15.43 19.02 -10.61
C VAL A 88 13.95 19.38 -10.40
N PRO A 89 13.55 19.86 -9.21
CA PRO A 89 12.19 20.33 -9.00
C PRO A 89 11.97 21.58 -9.83
N ASN A 90 10.83 21.68 -10.52
CA ASN A 90 10.38 22.97 -11.01
C ASN A 90 9.96 23.81 -9.79
N TYR A 91 10.25 25.11 -9.79
CA TYR A 91 9.81 26.04 -8.75
C TYR A 91 8.27 26.06 -8.58
N ASP A 92 7.53 25.54 -9.55
CA ASP A 92 6.07 25.48 -9.57
C ASP A 92 5.49 24.10 -9.17
N GLU A 93 6.25 23.24 -8.47
CA GLU A 93 5.72 21.94 -8.03
C GLU A 93 4.51 22.14 -7.09
N PRO A 94 3.30 21.72 -7.49
CA PRO A 94 2.09 22.06 -6.76
C PRO A 94 2.03 21.36 -5.39
N GLY A 95 1.84 22.15 -4.33
CA GLY A 95 1.64 21.64 -2.98
C GLY A 95 2.92 21.42 -2.16
N LEU A 96 4.06 21.94 -2.65
CA LEU A 96 5.25 22.19 -1.85
C LEU A 96 5.31 23.66 -1.41
N VAL A 97 5.87 23.92 -0.23
CA VAL A 97 6.22 25.28 0.22
C VAL A 97 7.66 25.63 -0.17
N GLU A 98 8.00 26.92 -0.16
CA GLU A 98 9.31 27.44 -0.56
C GLU A 98 10.48 26.74 0.16
N GLU A 99 10.36 26.55 1.49
CA GLU A 99 11.35 25.83 2.31
C GLU A 99 11.58 24.38 1.84
N GLU A 100 10.51 23.66 1.47
CA GLU A 100 10.61 22.29 0.98
C GLU A 100 11.25 22.22 -0.42
N ILE A 101 11.01 23.24 -1.25
CA ILE A 101 11.62 23.36 -2.58
C ILE A 101 13.12 23.62 -2.45
N GLU A 102 13.53 24.53 -1.56
CA GLU A 102 14.94 24.81 -1.28
C GLU A 102 15.68 23.56 -0.78
N GLU A 103 15.09 22.84 0.19
CA GLU A 103 15.69 21.61 0.70
C GLU A 103 15.76 20.50 -0.36
N LEU A 104 14.76 20.38 -1.24
CA LEU A 104 14.82 19.46 -2.39
C LEU A 104 15.94 19.84 -3.37
N MET A 105 16.15 21.12 -3.63
CA MET A 105 17.26 21.58 -4.48
C MET A 105 18.62 21.25 -3.85
N LEU A 106 18.78 21.50 -2.54
CA LEU A 106 19.99 21.15 -1.81
C LEU A 106 20.23 19.63 -1.80
N LEU A 107 19.19 18.83 -1.54
CA LEU A 107 19.25 17.36 -1.57
C LEU A 107 19.70 16.85 -2.93
N ASN A 108 19.22 17.47 -4.02
CA ASN A 108 19.61 17.10 -5.37
C ASN A 108 21.10 17.38 -5.66
N THR A 109 21.71 18.35 -4.99
CA THR A 109 23.15 18.63 -5.10
C THR A 109 24.04 17.76 -4.19
N ASP A 110 23.46 17.00 -3.26
CA ASP A 110 24.23 16.13 -2.36
C ASP A 110 24.60 14.79 -3.02
N PHE A 111 25.74 14.79 -3.71
CA PHE A 111 26.28 13.60 -4.41
C PHE A 111 26.52 12.38 -3.50
N GLU A 112 26.65 12.54 -2.19
CA GLU A 112 26.81 11.40 -1.26
C GLU A 112 25.50 10.64 -1.06
N LEU A 113 24.37 11.34 -1.22
CA LEU A 113 23.03 10.80 -1.02
C LEU A 113 22.48 10.11 -2.26
N HIS A 114 22.94 10.47 -3.45
CA HIS A 114 22.53 9.87 -4.73
C HIS A 114 22.65 8.33 -4.76
N PRO A 115 23.81 7.72 -4.39
CA PRO A 115 23.95 6.26 -4.41
C PRO A 115 23.02 5.56 -3.42
N LYS A 116 22.73 6.19 -2.27
CA LYS A 116 21.90 5.58 -1.21
C LYS A 116 20.44 5.41 -1.64
N LEU A 117 19.91 6.34 -2.43
CA LEU A 117 18.55 6.24 -2.97
C LEU A 117 18.39 5.00 -3.87
N GLN A 118 19.43 4.64 -4.63
CA GLN A 118 19.41 3.47 -5.52
C GLN A 118 19.45 2.14 -4.76
N VAL A 119 20.01 2.13 -3.55
CA VAL A 119 20.10 0.92 -2.71
C VAL A 119 18.77 0.63 -2.03
N SER A 120 18.20 1.62 -1.36
CA SER A 120 16.93 1.45 -0.64
C SER A 120 16.21 2.78 -0.52
N PHE A 121 15.06 2.85 -1.17
CA PHE A 121 14.16 4.00 -1.09
C PHE A 121 13.73 4.30 0.35
N GLN A 122 13.38 3.26 1.12
CA GLN A 122 12.90 3.44 2.48
C GLN A 122 14.04 3.88 3.40
N ASP A 123 15.19 3.22 3.35
CA ASP A 123 16.29 3.53 4.26
C ASP A 123 16.94 4.89 3.94
N PHE A 124 16.91 5.30 2.66
CA PHE A 124 17.29 6.64 2.24
C PHE A 124 16.51 7.72 2.98
N TRP A 125 15.18 7.63 3.00
CA TRP A 125 14.34 8.64 3.63
C TRP A 125 14.39 8.56 5.16
N LEU A 126 14.53 7.36 5.74
CA LEU A 126 14.52 7.14 7.19
C LEU A 126 15.86 7.41 7.91
N GLN A 127 16.93 7.78 7.20
CA GLN A 127 18.23 8.04 7.83
C GLN A 127 18.24 9.39 8.58
N ASN A 128 18.96 9.45 9.70
CA ASN A 128 19.07 10.67 10.52
C ASN A 128 19.59 11.89 9.75
N LYS A 129 20.52 11.69 8.78
CA LYS A 129 21.05 12.78 7.94
C LYS A 129 19.91 13.52 7.21
N ILE A 130 18.85 12.82 6.78
CA ILE A 130 17.71 13.48 6.12
C ILE A 130 16.92 14.33 7.11
N SER A 131 16.58 13.79 8.28
CA SER A 131 15.82 14.54 9.28
C SER A 131 16.57 15.73 9.87
N GLU A 132 17.90 15.65 9.92
CA GLU A 132 18.77 16.71 10.47
C GLU A 132 19.11 17.78 9.43
N SER A 133 19.39 17.39 8.19
CA SER A 133 19.83 18.33 7.13
C SER A 133 18.68 18.89 6.29
N TYR A 134 17.54 18.19 6.23
CA TYR A 134 16.37 18.56 5.44
C TYR A 134 15.07 18.39 6.26
N PRO A 135 14.91 19.13 7.38
CA PRO A 135 13.80 18.98 8.29
C PRO A 135 12.42 19.30 7.69
N ALA A 136 12.30 20.31 6.82
CA ALA A 136 11.02 20.67 6.20
C ALA A 136 10.53 19.55 5.28
N LEU A 137 11.43 19.04 4.44
CA LEU A 137 11.20 17.92 3.55
C LEU A 137 10.90 16.66 4.34
N TRP A 138 11.67 16.37 5.40
CA TRP A 138 11.44 15.21 6.24
C TRP A 138 10.07 15.21 6.90
N SER A 139 9.59 16.37 7.37
CA SER A 139 8.24 16.53 7.93
C SER A 139 7.17 16.08 6.94
N ARG A 140 7.34 16.41 5.66
CA ARG A 140 6.45 16.01 4.57
C ARG A 140 6.57 14.56 4.18
N VAL A 141 7.76 13.98 4.29
CA VAL A 141 8.04 12.60 3.90
C VAL A 141 7.57 11.61 4.96
N ASN A 142 7.78 11.91 6.24
CA ASN A 142 7.60 10.97 7.33
C ASN A 142 6.17 10.42 7.43
N ILE A 143 5.16 11.21 7.02
CA ILE A 143 3.75 10.82 7.04
C ILE A 143 3.48 9.61 6.15
N PHE A 144 4.20 9.47 5.03
CA PHE A 144 4.07 8.33 4.12
C PHE A 144 4.70 7.05 4.68
N PHE A 145 5.61 7.20 5.65
CA PHE A 145 6.31 6.11 6.31
C PHE A 145 5.64 5.64 7.61
N ILE A 146 4.55 6.29 8.05
CA ILE A 146 3.74 5.82 9.17
C ILE A 146 3.22 4.41 8.88
N ALA A 147 3.23 3.57 9.92
CA ALA A 147 2.70 2.23 9.83
C ALA A 147 1.21 2.27 9.48
N PHE A 148 0.82 1.57 8.42
CA PHE A 148 -0.61 1.41 8.11
C PHE A 148 -1.20 0.46 9.15
N PRO A 149 -2.16 0.91 9.99
CA PRO A 149 -2.78 0.06 10.98
C PRO A 149 -3.64 -0.96 10.24
N THR A 150 -3.13 -2.18 10.09
CA THR A 150 -3.97 -3.29 9.64
C THR A 150 -4.88 -3.71 10.80
N SER A 151 -6.06 -4.25 10.51
CA SER A 151 -6.92 -4.85 11.54
C SER A 151 -6.14 -5.86 12.40
N TYR A 152 -5.19 -6.59 11.80
CA TYR A 152 -4.26 -7.46 12.51
C TYR A 152 -3.41 -6.71 13.56
N LEU A 153 -2.81 -5.57 13.21
CA LEU A 153 -2.03 -4.77 14.18
C LEU A 153 -2.92 -4.19 15.29
N VAL A 154 -4.15 -3.82 14.94
CA VAL A 154 -5.15 -3.33 15.88
C VAL A 154 -5.61 -4.45 16.82
N GLU A 155 -5.93 -5.64 16.29
CA GLU A 155 -6.31 -6.83 17.05
C GLU A 155 -5.17 -7.34 17.94
N GLN A 156 -3.93 -7.31 17.47
CA GLN A 156 -2.76 -7.62 18.30
C GLN A 156 -2.60 -6.59 19.42
N GLY A 157 -2.75 -5.30 19.12
CA GLY A 157 -2.73 -4.23 20.12
C GLY A 157 -3.81 -4.42 21.19
N PHE A 158 -5.06 -4.65 20.78
CA PHE A 158 -6.18 -4.92 21.70
C PHE A 158 -5.96 -6.22 22.49
N SER A 159 -5.46 -7.28 21.86
CA SER A 159 -5.15 -8.54 22.54
C SER A 159 -4.07 -8.36 23.62
N ALA A 160 -3.03 -7.59 23.33
CA ALA A 160 -1.99 -7.27 24.30
C ALA A 160 -2.54 -6.46 25.50
N VAL A 161 -3.38 -5.46 25.23
CA VAL A 161 -4.05 -4.67 26.27
C VAL A 161 -4.95 -5.55 27.15
N VAL A 162 -5.75 -6.44 26.55
CA VAL A 162 -6.59 -7.39 27.28
C VAL A 162 -5.74 -8.31 28.17
N GLN A 163 -4.58 -8.80 27.69
CA GLN A 163 -3.67 -9.60 28.51
C GLN A 163 -3.09 -8.82 29.68
N ILE A 164 -2.70 -7.55 29.50
CA ILE A 164 -2.18 -6.70 30.57
C ILE A 164 -3.25 -6.47 31.65
N LEU A 165 -4.47 -6.09 31.22
CA LEU A 165 -5.61 -5.87 32.12
C LEU A 165 -6.03 -7.15 32.84
N GLY A 166 -5.99 -8.29 32.15
CA GLY A 166 -6.27 -9.61 32.72
C GLY A 166 -5.24 -10.03 33.77
N LYS A 167 -3.94 -9.79 33.54
CA LYS A 167 -2.86 -10.10 34.48
C LYS A 167 -2.83 -9.17 35.69
N GLN A 168 -3.24 -7.91 35.55
CA GLN A 168 -3.38 -7.00 36.71
C GLN A 168 -4.53 -7.43 37.64
N ARG A 169 -5.62 -7.99 37.09
CA ARG A 169 -6.72 -8.52 37.91
C ARG A 169 -6.36 -9.79 38.68
N GLN A 170 -5.43 -10.60 38.18
CA GLN A 170 -4.99 -11.84 38.84
C GLN A 170 -3.98 -11.63 39.99
N LYS A 171 -3.69 -10.38 40.39
CA LYS A 171 -2.78 -10.05 41.51
C LYS A 171 -3.49 -9.50 42.76
N LEU A 172 -4.82 -9.60 42.82
CA LEU A 172 -5.63 -9.09 43.93
C LEU A 172 -6.30 -10.18 44.79
N ASP A 173 -5.89 -11.44 44.66
CA ASP A 173 -6.26 -12.54 45.57
C ASP A 173 -5.03 -13.08 46.30
#